data_AF-A0A3C1F8U2-F1
#
_entry.id   AF-A0A3C1F8U2-F1
#
_cell.length_a   1.000
_cell.length_b   1.000
_cell.length_c   1.000
_cell.angle_alpha   90.00
_cell.angle_beta   90.00
_cell.angle_gamma   90.00
#
_symmetry.space_group_name_H-M   'P 1'
#
loop_
_entity.id
_entity.type
_entity.pdbx_description
1 polymer ?
#
loop_
_entity_poly.entity_id
_entity_poly.type
_entity_poly.pdbx_seq_one_letter_code
_entity_poly.pdbx_strand_id
1 'polypeptide(L)' 'IEPTETESRETLEAFANALRGIAQEARTNPELLRRAPHQLPVNRVDDVKAAREPNVRWTPSQVPVSNTSG' A
#
# COMPACT_ATOMS: atom_id res chain seq x y z
N ILE A 1 -7.30 -18.77 -0.25
CA ILE A 1 -8.13 -17.78 0.47
C ILE A 1 -8.85 -18.58 1.54
N GLU A 2 -8.40 -18.47 2.77
CA GLU A 2 -9.11 -19.05 3.90
C GLU A 2 -9.87 -17.90 4.57
N PRO A 3 -11.21 -17.88 4.53
CA PRO A 3 -11.98 -16.93 5.32
C PRO A 3 -12.16 -17.50 6.73
N THR A 4 -11.63 -16.80 7.73
CA THR A 4 -11.94 -17.03 9.14
C THR A 4 -13.44 -16.92 9.36
N GLU A 5 -13.96 -17.79 10.23
CA GLU A 5 -15.36 -18.18 10.45
C GLU A 5 -16.38 -17.07 10.79
N THR A 6 -15.99 -15.79 10.71
CA THR A 6 -16.76 -14.62 11.18
C THR A 6 -17.10 -13.60 10.08
N GLU A 7 -16.63 -13.78 8.85
CA GLU A 7 -16.94 -12.85 7.76
C GLU A 7 -18.36 -13.05 7.22
N SER A 8 -19.07 -11.94 6.98
CA SER A 8 -20.42 -12.01 6.43
C SER A 8 -20.39 -12.45 4.96
N ARG A 9 -21.52 -13.01 4.50
CA ARG A 9 -21.70 -13.36 3.08
C ARG A 9 -21.48 -12.15 2.17
N GLU A 10 -21.90 -10.96 2.59
CA GLU A 10 -21.72 -9.72 1.85
C GLU A 10 -20.23 -9.37 1.69
N THR A 11 -19.41 -9.55 2.74
CA THR A 11 -17.96 -9.37 2.65
C THR A 11 -17.34 -10.34 1.64
N LEU A 12 -17.77 -11.61 1.65
CA LEU A 12 -17.26 -12.63 0.73
C LEU A 12 -17.66 -12.32 -0.73
N GLU A 13 -18.89 -11.88 -0.96
CA GLU A 13 -19.35 -11.45 -2.29
C GLU A 13 -18.60 -10.20 -2.78
N ALA A 14 -18.38 -9.22 -1.91
CA ALA A 14 -17.58 -8.03 -2.21
C ALA A 14 -16.13 -8.40 -2.57
N PHE A 15 -15.52 -9.31 -1.81
CA PHE A 15 -14.17 -9.81 -2.08
C PHE A 15 -14.10 -10.57 -3.41
N ALA A 16 -15.08 -11.44 -3.70
CA ALA A 16 -15.15 -12.15 -4.97
C ALA A 16 -15.31 -11.19 -6.16
N ASN A 17 -16.13 -10.15 -6.01
CA ASN A 17 -16.30 -9.12 -7.04
C ASN A 17 -15.02 -8.31 -7.26
N ALA A 18 -14.29 -7.97 -6.19
CA ALA A 18 -12.99 -7.31 -6.30
C ALA A 18 -11.98 -8.17 -7.08
N LEU A 19 -11.90 -9.48 -6.81
CA LEU A 19 -11.03 -10.40 -7.55
C LEU A 19 -11.41 -10.50 -9.03
N ARG A 20 -12.72 -10.50 -9.35
CA ARG A 20 -13.19 -10.47 -10.75
C ARG A 20 -12.78 -9.18 -11.46
N GLY A 21 -12.87 -8.05 -10.78
CA GLY A 21 -12.38 -6.76 -11.28
C GLY A 21 -10.89 -6.80 -11.61
N ILE A 22 -10.07 -7.25 -10.65
CA ILE A 22 -8.62 -7.41 -10.83
C ILE A 22 -8.30 -8.34 -12.01
N ALA A 23 -9.02 -9.46 -12.14
CA ALA A 23 -8.82 -10.40 -13.24
C ALA A 23 -9.16 -9.78 -14.60
N GLN A 24 -10.18 -8.93 -14.65
CA GLN A 24 -10.53 -8.19 -15.87
C GLN A 24 -9.47 -7.14 -16.20
N GLU A 25 -9.04 -6.35 -15.21
CA GLU A 25 -7.97 -5.36 -15.36
C GLU A 25 -6.67 -6.00 -15.85
N ALA A 26 -6.31 -7.18 -15.33
CA ALA A 26 -5.15 -7.93 -15.79
C ALA A 26 -5.20 -8.26 -17.29
N ARG A 27 -6.41 -8.57 -17.79
CA ARG A 27 -6.62 -8.95 -19.20
C ARG A 27 -6.68 -7.74 -20.13
N THR A 28 -7.27 -6.64 -19.70
CA THR A 28 -7.52 -5.47 -20.56
C THR A 28 -6.53 -4.35 -20.39
N ASN A 29 -5.93 -4.18 -19.21
CA ASN A 29 -5.01 -3.10 -18.89
C ASN A 29 -4.00 -3.51 -17.79
N PRO A 30 -3.04 -4.41 -18.09
CA PRO A 30 -2.12 -4.97 -17.10
C PRO A 30 -1.21 -3.92 -16.42
N GLU A 31 -0.94 -2.79 -17.09
CA GLU A 31 -0.13 -1.70 -16.53
C GLU A 31 -0.83 -0.95 -15.38
N LEU A 32 -2.15 -1.07 -15.26
CA LEU A 32 -2.90 -0.57 -14.11
C LEU A 32 -2.54 -1.36 -12.84
N LEU A 33 -2.41 -2.69 -12.95
CA LEU A 33 -2.06 -3.57 -11.82
C LEU A 33 -0.61 -3.44 -11.40
N ARG A 34 0.32 -3.29 -12.36
CA ARG A 34 1.75 -3.15 -12.07
C ARG A 34 2.07 -1.91 -11.26
N ARG A 35 1.29 -0.84 -11.46
CA ARG A 35 1.47 0.46 -10.80
C ARG A 35 0.61 0.64 -9.55
N ALA A 36 -0.23 -0.34 -9.22
CA ALA A 36 -0.98 -0.30 -7.97
C ALA A 36 -0.04 -0.40 -6.74
N PRO A 37 -0.40 0.21 -5.58
CA PRO A 37 -1.64 0.96 -5.31
C PRO A 37 -1.60 2.41 -5.84
N HIS A 38 -2.77 2.97 -6.17
CA HIS A 38 -2.87 4.33 -6.77
C HIS A 38 -3.33 5.41 -5.80
N GLN A 39 -3.97 5.03 -4.70
CA GLN A 39 -4.62 5.96 -3.76
C GLN A 39 -4.06 5.89 -2.34
N LEU A 40 -3.16 4.94 -2.08
CA LEU A 40 -2.52 4.82 -0.76
C LEU A 40 -1.40 5.86 -0.62
N PRO A 41 -1.17 6.41 0.59
CA PRO A 41 -0.11 7.38 0.84
C PRO A 41 1.30 6.82 0.57
N VAL A 42 1.42 5.50 0.49
CA VAL A 42 2.64 4.78 0.14
C VAL A 42 2.36 3.81 -1.01
N ASN A 43 3.25 3.81 -2.00
CA ASN A 43 3.21 2.88 -3.13
C ASN A 43 3.94 1.57 -2.78
N ARG A 44 4.05 0.66 -3.76
CA ARG A 44 4.76 -0.61 -3.60
C ARG A 44 6.17 -0.38 -3.03
N VAL A 45 6.44 -0.98 -1.87
CA VAL A 45 7.73 -0.90 -1.17
C VAL A 45 8.76 -1.79 -1.87
N ASP A 46 10.01 -1.32 -1.93
CA ASP A 46 11.14 -2.12 -2.41
C ASP A 46 11.71 -2.96 -1.26
N ASP A 47 11.13 -4.14 -1.07
CA ASP A 47 11.50 -5.07 0.01
C ASP A 47 12.96 -5.53 -0.09
N VAL A 48 13.51 -5.63 -1.29
CA VAL A 48 14.91 -6.05 -1.51
C VAL A 48 15.85 -4.97 -1.02
N LYS A 49 15.56 -3.71 -1.36
CA LYS A 49 16.34 -2.58 -0.86
C LYS A 49 16.20 -2.43 0.65
N ALA A 50 14.99 -2.56 1.20
CA ALA A 50 14.77 -2.47 2.64
C ALA A 50 15.54 -3.56 3.42
N ALA A 51 15.62 -4.78 2.88
CA ALA A 51 16.40 -5.87 3.48
C ALA A 51 17.92 -5.64 3.39
N ARG A 52 18.41 -5.00 2.32
CA ARG A 52 19.85 -4.72 2.10
C ARG A 52 20.33 -3.46 2.83
N GLU A 53 19.47 -2.45 2.96
CA GLU A 53 19.76 -1.13 3.52
C GLU A 53 18.69 -0.72 4.56
N PRO A 54 18.58 -1.44 5.69
CA PRO A 54 17.50 -1.21 6.65
C PRO A 54 17.70 0.11 7.42
N ASN A 55 16.79 1.07 7.22
CA ASN A 55 16.71 2.26 8.06
C ASN A 55 15.71 2.05 9.20
N VAL A 56 16.22 1.62 10.35
CA VAL A 56 15.42 1.22 11.53
C VAL A 56 15.35 2.28 12.63
N ARG A 57 15.95 3.46 12.42
CA ARG A 57 15.98 4.53 13.42
C ARG A 57 15.17 5.73 12.96
N TRP A 58 14.28 6.19 13.83
CA TRP A 58 13.59 7.45 13.61
C TRP A 58 14.48 8.62 14.06
N THR A 59 14.70 9.58 13.17
CA THR A 59 15.37 10.85 13.49
C THR A 59 14.35 11.98 13.32
N PRO A 60 14.03 12.75 14.37
CA PRO A 60 13.19 13.93 14.22
C PRO A 60 13.87 14.92 13.29
N SER A 61 13.19 15.31 12.21
CA SER A 61 13.63 16.39 11.33
C SER A 61 13.87 17.64 12.16
N GLN A 62 15.10 18.16 12.15
CA GLN A 62 15.45 19.41 12.81
C GLN A 62 14.63 20.53 12.16
N VAL A 63 13.56 20.98 12.82
CA VAL A 63 12.85 22.21 12.44
C VAL A 63 13.83 23.35 12.75
N PRO A 64 14.25 24.16 11.76
CA PRO A 64 15.15 25.26 12.03
C PRO A 64 14.37 26.33 12.80
N VAL A 65 14.53 26.35 14.13
CA VAL A 65 14.08 27.47 14.95
C VAL A 65 14.93 28.68 14.57
N SER A 66 14.32 29.57 13.78
CA SER A 66 14.89 30.88 13.51
C SER A 66 14.72 31.70 14.78
N ASN A 67 15.81 31.85 15.55
CA ASN A 67 15.85 32.78 16.67
C ASN A 67 15.69 34.20 16.12
N THR A 68 14.53 34.80 16.31
CA THR A 68 14.38 36.26 16.22
C THR A 68 14.70 36.84 17.59
N SER A 69 15.93 37.35 17.73
CA SER A 69 16.29 38.36 18.73
C SER A 69 15.99 39.74 18.13
N GLY A 70 15.36 40.62 18.91
CA GLY A 70 15.09 42.01 18.54
C GLY A 70 13.87 42.56 19.27
#